data_AF-A0A9C7PNH4-F1
#
_entry.id   AF-A0A9C7PNH4-F1
#
_cell.length_a   1.000
_cell.length_b   1.000
_cell.length_c   1.000
_cell.angle_alpha   90.00
_cell.angle_beta   90.00
_cell.angle_gamma   90.00
#
_symmetry.space_group_name_H-M   'P 1'
#
loop_
_entity.id
_entity.type
_entity.pdbx_description
1 polymer ?
#
loop_
_entity_poly.entity_id
_entity_poly.type
_entity_poly.pdbx_seq_one_letter_code
_entity_poly.pdbx_strand_id
1 'polypeptide(L)' 'MSGGYSPAAAAFYNGNLAHSLDFDDPHAGGSIHPSAPIVPAALAAAEMPGVDGHELSRALWRVYEVQIRLSIALNPTEH' A
#
# COMPACT_ATOMS: atom_id res chain seq x y z
N MET A 1 -0.23 -14.07 24.09
CA MET A 1 -0.23 -13.00 23.06
C MET A 1 0.72 -13.47 21.98
N SER A 2 0.24 -13.75 20.76
CA SER A 2 1.14 -14.14 19.66
C SER A 2 2.07 -12.96 19.32
N GLY A 3 3.36 -13.23 19.16
CA GLY A 3 4.40 -12.22 19.00
C GLY A 3 4.42 -11.59 17.61
N GLY A 4 3.60 -10.55 17.41
CA GLY A 4 3.61 -9.69 16.22
C GLY A 4 4.11 -8.28 16.54
N TYR A 5 4.43 -7.52 15.49
CA TYR A 5 4.70 -6.08 15.60
C TYR A 5 3.40 -5.30 15.76
N SER A 6 3.47 -4.05 16.24
CA SER A 6 2.33 -3.13 16.12
C SER A 6 1.92 -2.95 14.66
N PRO A 7 0.65 -2.63 14.33
CA PRO A 7 0.21 -2.49 12.93
C PRO A 7 1.07 -1.52 12.12
N ALA A 8 1.48 -0.39 12.70
CA ALA A 8 2.35 0.57 12.03
C ALA A 8 3.74 0.00 11.73
N ALA A 9 4.33 -0.74 12.68
CA ALA A 9 5.63 -1.38 12.48
C ALA A 9 5.54 -2.54 11.48
N ALA A 10 4.47 -3.35 11.53
CA ALA A 10 4.23 -4.41 10.55
C ALA A 10 4.10 -3.84 9.13
N ALA A 11 3.30 -2.79 8.94
CA ALA A 11 3.17 -2.10 7.67
C ALA A 11 4.51 -1.54 7.16
N PHE A 12 5.30 -0.92 8.04
CA PHE A 12 6.61 -0.38 7.68
C PHE A 12 7.57 -1.47 7.22
N TYR A 13 7.74 -2.55 7.99
CA TYR A 13 8.66 -3.64 7.62
C TYR A 13 8.19 -4.35 6.35
N ASN A 14 6.91 -4.67 6.24
CA ASN A 14 6.38 -5.38 5.08
C ASN A 14 6.39 -4.51 3.82
N GLY A 15 6.22 -3.19 3.93
CA GLY A 15 6.39 -2.25 2.80
C GLY A 15 7.82 -2.19 2.28
N ASN A 16 8.80 -2.13 3.19
CA ASN A 16 10.21 -2.20 2.80
C ASN A 16 10.55 -3.53 2.12
N LEU A 17 10.03 -4.65 2.64
CA LEU A 17 10.22 -5.96 2.02
C LEU A 17 9.57 -6.04 0.63
N ALA A 18 8.36 -5.50 0.48
CA ALA A 18 7.64 -5.49 -0.80
C ALA A 18 8.42 -4.77 -1.90
N HIS A 19 9.09 -3.65 -1.58
CA HIS A 19 9.87 -2.88 -2.54
C HIS A 19 11.37 -3.23 -2.55
N SER A 20 11.83 -4.19 -1.73
CA SER A 20 13.26 -4.46 -1.52
C SER A 20 14.02 -4.92 -2.77
N LEU A 21 13.31 -5.49 -3.74
CA LEU A 21 13.87 -6.02 -4.98
C LEU A 21 13.40 -5.26 -6.23
N ASP A 22 12.64 -4.17 -6.06
CA ASP A 22 12.03 -3.43 -7.17
C ASP A 22 11.19 -4.35 -8.09
N PHE A 23 10.49 -5.30 -7.48
CA PHE A 23 9.73 -6.36 -8.17
C PHE A 23 8.21 -6.21 -7.96
N ASP A 24 7.81 -5.19 -7.23
CA ASP A 24 6.43 -4.75 -7.03
C ASP A 24 5.88 -4.02 -8.27
N ASP A 25 4.57 -3.74 -8.27
CA ASP A 25 3.89 -3.16 -9.42
C ASP A 25 4.32 -1.70 -9.67
N PRO A 26 4.64 -1.32 -10.92
CA PRO A 26 4.73 0.08 -11.29
C PRO A 26 3.39 0.61 -11.80
N HIS A 27 3.14 1.90 -11.58
CA HIS A 27 2.17 2.67 -12.35
C HIS A 27 2.91 3.73 -13.18
N ALA A 28 3.17 3.40 -14.45
CA ALA A 28 4.04 4.18 -15.33
C ALA A 28 3.60 5.65 -15.46
N GLY A 29 2.31 5.93 -15.68
CA GLY A 29 1.81 7.31 -15.83
C GLY A 29 1.91 8.15 -14.55
N GLY A 30 2.12 7.51 -13.40
CA GLY A 30 2.30 8.17 -12.11
C GLY A 30 3.75 8.17 -11.63
N SER A 31 4.66 7.45 -12.30
CA SER A 31 6.03 7.21 -11.85
C SER A 31 6.15 6.75 -10.39
N ILE A 32 5.30 5.80 -9.98
CA ILE A 32 5.24 5.28 -8.60
C ILE A 32 5.04 3.76 -8.57
N HIS A 33 5.34 3.16 -7.41
CA HIS A 33 5.02 1.78 -7.09
C HIS A 33 3.92 1.72 -6.02
N PRO A 34 2.63 1.59 -6.39
CA PRO A 34 1.54 1.76 -5.45
C PRO A 34 1.32 0.57 -4.50
N SER A 35 1.57 -0.68 -4.89
CA SER A 35 1.29 -1.82 -3.99
C SER A 35 2.18 -1.85 -2.75
N ALA A 36 3.46 -1.49 -2.87
CA ALA A 36 4.43 -1.59 -1.79
C ALA A 36 4.02 -0.82 -0.52
N PRO A 37 3.54 0.44 -0.58
CA PRO A 37 3.01 1.11 0.60
C PRO A 37 1.56 0.72 0.92
N ILE A 38 0.71 0.48 -0.08
CA ILE A 38 -0.73 0.30 0.13
C ILE A 38 -1.05 -1.07 0.74
N VAL A 39 -0.57 -2.16 0.14
CA VAL A 39 -0.98 -3.52 0.51
C VAL A 39 -0.54 -3.87 1.94
N PRO A 40 0.70 -3.61 2.36
CA PRO A 40 1.12 -3.84 3.74
C PRO A 40 0.35 -3.04 4.77
N ALA A 41 0.06 -1.76 4.48
CA ALA A 41 -0.75 -0.93 5.37
C ALA A 41 -2.18 -1.45 5.50
N ALA A 42 -2.79 -1.85 4.39
CA ALA A 42 -4.15 -2.39 4.38
C ALA A 42 -4.24 -3.75 5.10
N LEU A 43 -3.26 -4.63 4.91
CA LEU A 43 -3.19 -5.91 5.61
C LEU A 43 -3.00 -5.73 7.12
N ALA A 44 -2.08 -4.84 7.53
CA ALA A 44 -1.89 -4.53 8.95
C ALA A 44 -3.15 -3.94 9.60
N ALA A 45 -3.93 -3.15 8.86
CA ALA A 45 -5.23 -2.66 9.31
C ALA A 45 -6.31 -3.77 9.34
N ALA A 46 -6.29 -4.69 8.38
CA ALA A 46 -7.26 -5.78 8.31
C ALA A 46 -7.05 -6.87 9.37
N GLU A 47 -5.86 -6.95 9.98
CA GLU A 47 -5.64 -7.77 11.19
C GLU A 47 -6.39 -7.23 12.41
N MET A 48 -6.88 -5.98 12.38
CA MET A 48 -7.75 -5.44 13.41
C MET A 48 -9.15 -6.08 13.33
N PRO A 49 -9.84 -6.30 14.47
CA PRO A 49 -11.15 -6.95 14.47
C PRO A 49 -12.18 -6.18 13.64
N GLY A 50 -13.02 -6.91 12.90
CA GLY A 50 -14.20 -6.37 12.23
C GLY A 50 -14.05 -6.06 10.74
N VAL A 51 -12.86 -6.27 10.15
CA VAL A 51 -12.64 -6.11 8.70
C VAL A 51 -12.83 -7.44 8.00
N ASP A 52 -13.71 -7.49 6.99
CA ASP A 52 -13.82 -8.64 6.10
C ASP A 52 -13.03 -8.43 4.79
N GLY A 53 -12.86 -9.51 4.01
CA GLY A 53 -12.11 -9.45 2.76
C GLY A 53 -12.71 -8.52 1.70
N HIS A 54 -14.02 -8.27 1.74
CA HIS A 54 -14.69 -7.37 0.81
C HIS A 54 -14.45 -5.90 1.18
N GLU A 55 -14.44 -5.58 2.48
CA GLU A 55 -14.01 -4.28 2.98
C GLU A 55 -12.54 -3.99 2.67
N LEU A 56 -11.65 -4.96 2.90
CA LEU A 56 -10.24 -4.86 2.51
C LEU A 56 -10.08 -4.59 1.01
N SER A 57 -10.72 -5.39 0.16
CA SER A 57 -10.65 -5.22 -1.30
C SER A 57 -11.19 -3.86 -1.76
N ARG A 58 -12.26 -3.37 -1.13
CA ARG A 58 -12.80 -2.02 -1.39
C ARG A 58 -11.86 -0.91 -0.95
N ALA A 59 -11.19 -1.08 0.19
CA ALA A 59 -10.23 -0.11 0.68
C ALA A 59 -9.02 -0.03 -0.27
N LEU A 60 -8.50 -1.17 -0.70
CA LEU A 60 -7.36 -1.25 -1.63
C LEU A 60 -7.61 -0.43 -2.89
N TRP A 61 -8.65 -0.71 -3.68
CA TRP A 61 -8.86 0.01 -4.94
C TRP A 61 -9.04 1.53 -4.73
N ARG A 62 -9.69 1.96 -3.63
CA ARG A 62 -9.88 3.38 -3.32
C ARG A 62 -8.57 4.09 -3.04
N VAL A 63 -7.69 3.47 -2.26
CA VAL A 63 -6.38 4.07 -1.94
C VAL A 63 -5.47 4.07 -3.16
N TYR A 64 -5.51 3.03 -3.99
CA TYR A 64 -4.83 3.00 -5.29
C TYR A 64 -5.26 4.18 -6.16
N GLU A 65 -6.57 4.39 -6.33
CA GLU A 65 -7.12 5.48 -7.12
C GLU A 65 -6.66 6.86 -6.60
N VAL A 66 -6.69 7.06 -5.28
CA VAL A 66 -6.24 8.30 -4.65
C VAL A 66 -4.75 8.52 -4.89
N GLN A 67 -3.90 7.54 -4.60
CA GLN A 67 -2.45 7.68 -4.73
C GLN A 67 -2.03 7.93 -6.19
N ILE A 68 -2.62 7.19 -7.14
CA ILE A 68 -2.32 7.37 -8.57
C ILE A 68 -2.73 8.76 -9.05
N ARG A 69 -3.95 9.22 -8.72
CA ARG A 69 -4.42 10.55 -9.11
C ARG A 69 -3.59 11.66 -8.49
N LEU A 70 -3.20 11.52 -7.22
CA LEU A 70 -2.30 12.45 -6.56
C LEU A 70 -0.95 12.49 -7.29
N SER A 71 -0.38 11.32 -7.63
CA SER A 71 0.89 11.27 -8.34
C SER A 71 0.83 11.97 -9.69
N ILE A 72 -0.21 11.69 -10.49
CA ILE A 72 -0.42 12.34 -11.80
C ILE A 72 -0.59 13.86 -11.63
N ALA A 73 -1.33 14.31 -10.60
CA ALA A 73 -1.55 15.73 -10.34
C ALA A 73 -0.26 16.48 -9.95
N LEU A 74 0.76 15.77 -9.46
CA LEU A 74 2.09 16.33 -9.14
C LEU A 74 3.01 16.43 -10.37
N ASN A 75 2.48 16.15 -11.57
CA ASN A 75 3.20 16.20 -12.83
C ASN A 75 4.48 15.34 -12.83
N PRO A 76 4.35 14.02 -12.72
CA PRO A 76 5.46 13.11 -12.56
C PRO A 76 6.27 12.94 -13.86
N THR A 77 6.12 13.79 -14.86
CA THR A 77 7.01 13.85 -16.03
C THR A 77 8.01 15.01 -15.96
N GLU A 78 7.94 15.84 -14.92
CA GLU A 78 8.80 17.03 -14.73
C GLU A 78 9.96 16.81 -13.76
N HIS A 79 10.19 15.58 -13.29
CA HIS A 79 11.34 15.24 -12.45
C HIS A 79 12.64 15.05 -13.26
#